data_AF-A0A0D0SED5-F1
#
_entry.id   AF-A0A0D0SED5-F1
#
_cell.length_a   1.000
_cell.length_b   1.000
_cell.length_c   1.000
_cell.angle_alpha   90.00
_cell.angle_beta   90.00
_cell.angle_gamma   90.00
#
_symmetry.space_group_name_H-M   'P 1'
#
loop_
_entity.id
_entity.type
_entity.pdbx_description
1 polymer ?
#
loop_
_entity_poly.entity_id
_entity_poly.type
_entity_poly.pdbx_seq_one_letter_code
_entity_poly.pdbx_strand_id
1 'polypeptide(L)' 'MNDESNRVSIKETAKLLETTEQFVRIALQQEMYPFGFAMKKEGSNNYCYYVNRQQLYNYINGTKEDKGVENDRSES' A
#
# COMPACT_ATOMS: atom_id res chain seq x y z
N MET A 1 -17.57 -10.97 -15.75
CA MET A 1 -16.22 -11.40 -15.32
C MET A 1 -16.16 -11.17 -13.82
N ASN A 2 -16.26 -12.23 -13.03
CA ASN A 2 -16.25 -12.16 -11.56
C ASN A 2 -14.82 -11.86 -11.07
N ASP A 3 -14.47 -10.59 -10.94
CA ASP A 3 -13.28 -10.19 -10.16
C ASP A 3 -13.73 -9.91 -8.71
N GLU A 4 -14.27 -10.95 -8.06
CA GLU A 4 -14.66 -10.94 -6.63
C GLU A 4 -13.44 -11.00 -5.69
N SER A 5 -12.24 -10.73 -6.21
CA SER A 5 -11.06 -10.56 -5.38
C SER A 5 -10.98 -9.09 -4.96
N ASN A 6 -11.56 -8.77 -3.79
CA ASN A 6 -11.31 -7.53 -3.05
C ASN A 6 -9.84 -7.33 -2.62
N ARG A 7 -8.90 -8.02 -3.29
CA ARG A 7 -7.47 -8.06 -2.99
C ARG A 7 -6.66 -7.33 -4.04
N VAL A 8 -5.54 -6.75 -3.60
CA VAL A 8 -4.53 -6.13 -4.47
C VAL A 8 -3.21 -6.86 -4.25
N SER A 9 -2.43 -7.02 -5.32
CA SER A 9 -1.10 -7.63 -5.20
C SER A 9 -0.10 -6.67 -4.52
N ILE A 10 0.96 -7.19 -3.92
CA ILE A 10 2.05 -6.37 -3.37
C ILE A 10 2.68 -5.47 -4.44
N LYS A 11 2.83 -5.99 -5.66
CA LYS A 11 3.37 -5.25 -6.80
C LYS A 11 2.51 -4.05 -7.17
N GLU A 12 1.20 -4.22 -7.23
CA GLU A 12 0.28 -3.11 -7.52
C GLU A 12 0.21 -2.12 -6.37
N THR A 13 0.20 -2.61 -5.12
CA THR A 13 0.23 -1.77 -3.93
C THR A 13 1.48 -0.87 -3.92
N ALA A 14 2.64 -1.43 -4.24
CA ALA A 14 3.90 -0.71 -4.32
C ALA A 14 3.86 0.40 -5.40
N LYS A 15 3.28 0.10 -6.57
CA LYS A 15 3.08 1.10 -7.64
C LYS A 15 2.15 2.24 -7.19
N LEU A 16 1.06 1.91 -6.51
CA LEU A 16 0.07 2.90 -6.05
C LEU A 16 0.61 3.80 -4.92
N LEU A 17 1.56 3.30 -4.13
CA LEU A 17 2.21 4.03 -3.04
C LEU A 17 3.56 4.65 -3.45
N GLU A 18 3.93 4.57 -4.74
CA GLU A 18 5.21 5.06 -5.26
C GLU A 18 6.44 4.55 -4.48
N THR A 19 6.40 3.27 -4.09
CA THR A 19 7.41 2.63 -3.24
C THR A 19 7.83 1.26 -3.80
N THR A 20 8.71 0.57 -3.09
CA THR A 20 9.20 -0.77 -3.46
C THR A 20 8.35 -1.89 -2.85
N GLU A 21 8.29 -3.05 -3.51
CA GLU A 21 7.59 -4.22 -2.97
C GLU A 21 8.12 -4.65 -1.60
N GLN A 22 9.42 -4.53 -1.37
CA GLN A 22 10.05 -4.90 -0.09
C GLN A 22 9.61 -3.98 1.04
N PHE A 23 9.49 -2.69 0.77
CA PHE A 23 8.97 -1.72 1.73
C PHE A 23 7.53 -2.07 2.13
N VAL A 24 6.65 -2.35 1.15
CA VAL A 24 5.26 -2.75 1.45
C VAL A 24 5.23 -4.02 2.31
N ARG A 25 6.09 -5.01 2.04
CA ARG A 25 6.15 -6.24 2.85
C ARG A 25 6.53 -5.97 4.30
N ILE A 26 7.56 -5.14 4.54
CA ILE A 26 8.01 -4.79 5.89
C ILE A 26 6.92 -4.00 6.61
N ALA A 27 6.34 -3.00 5.96
CA ALA A 27 5.30 -2.17 6.54
C ALA A 27 4.05 -2.98 6.93
N LEU A 28 3.65 -3.97 6.11
CA LEU A 28 2.54 -4.88 6.44
C LEU A 28 2.88 -5.87 7.57
N GLN A 29 4.14 -6.29 7.70
CA GLN A 29 4.58 -7.11 8.84
C GLN A 29 4.64 -6.31 10.15
N GLN A 30 4.89 -5.01 10.06
CA GLN A 30 4.91 -4.09 11.19
C GLN A 30 3.55 -3.43 11.47
N GLU A 31 2.49 -3.85 10.78
CA GLU A 31 1.12 -3.32 10.92
C GLU A 31 1.04 -1.78 10.75
N MET A 32 1.92 -1.21 9.93
CA MET A 32 2.01 0.25 9.70
C MET A 32 0.86 0.81 8.87
N TYR A 33 0.16 -0.04 8.11
CA TYR A 33 -0.86 0.37 7.16
C TYR A 33 -2.22 -0.23 7.51
N PRO A 34 -3.31 0.58 7.48
CA PRO A 34 -4.64 0.11 7.84
C PRO A 34 -5.35 -0.66 6.71
N PHE A 35 -4.70 -0.88 5.57
CA PHE A 35 -5.34 -1.48 4.38
C PHE A 35 -4.93 -2.94 4.11
N GLY A 36 -4.09 -3.53 4.95
CA GLY A 36 -3.61 -4.89 4.74
C GLY A 36 -2.88 -5.45 5.95
N PHE A 37 -2.51 -6.72 5.86
CA PHE A 37 -1.73 -7.39 6.89
C PHE A 37 -0.84 -8.49 6.28
N ALA A 38 0.19 -8.87 7.03
CA ALA A 38 1.01 -10.03 6.74
C ALA A 38 0.78 -11.12 7.81
N MET A 39 0.63 -12.36 7.37
CA MET A 39 0.53 -13.52 8.25
C MET A 39 1.73 -14.41 8.04
N LYS A 40 2.49 -14.67 9.11
CA LYS A 40 3.59 -15.64 9.07
C LYS A 40 3.01 -17.06 9.01
N LYS A 41 3.47 -17.87 8.07
CA LYS A 41 3.07 -19.29 8.02
C LYS A 41 3.74 -20.03 9.19
N GLU A 42 2.96 -20.82 9.91
CA GLU A 42 3.48 -21.67 10.99
C GLU A 42 4.54 -22.64 10.45
N GLY A 43 5.65 -22.78 11.15
CA GLY A 43 6.76 -23.64 10.73
C GLY A 43 7.54 -23.15 9.49
N SER A 44 7.34 -21.92 9.01
CA SER A 44 8.02 -21.38 7.83
C SER A 44 8.53 -19.93 8.03
N ASN A 45 9.58 -19.58 7.27
CA ASN A 45 10.04 -18.19 7.14
C ASN A 45 9.22 -17.40 6.08
N ASN A 46 8.23 -18.04 5.46
CA ASN A 46 7.38 -17.42 4.46
C ASN A 46 6.20 -16.67 5.08
N TYR A 47 5.83 -15.57 4.43
CA TYR A 47 4.67 -14.75 4.80
C TYR A 47 3.61 -14.82 3.70
N CYS A 48 2.34 -14.86 4.12
CA CYS A 48 1.18 -14.58 3.29
C CYS A 48 0.84 -13.10 3.43
N TYR A 49 0.51 -12.44 2.33
CA TYR A 49 0.14 -11.04 2.31
C TYR A 49 -1.29 -10.89 1.83
N TYR A 50 -2.04 -10.01 2.49
CA TYR A 50 -3.37 -9.61 2.08
C TYR A 50 -3.45 -8.09 2.10
N VAL A 51 -3.90 -7.51 0.98
CA VAL A 51 -4.17 -6.08 0.86
C VAL A 51 -5.60 -5.93 0.39
N ASN A 52 -6.41 -5.19 1.13
CA ASN A 52 -7.79 -4.89 0.77
C ASN A 52 -7.82 -3.72 -0.22
N ARG A 53 -8.45 -3.93 -1.37
CA ARG A 53 -8.53 -2.96 -2.47
C ARG A 53 -9.20 -1.66 -2.03
N GLN A 54 -10.35 -1.75 -1.37
CA GLN A 54 -11.14 -0.58 -0.98
C GLN A 54 -10.42 0.25 0.08
N GLN A 55 -9.83 -0.39 1.09
CA GLN A 55 -9.07 0.31 2.13
C GLN A 55 -7.81 0.97 1.57
N LEU A 56 -7.12 0.34 0.61
CA LEU A 56 -5.94 0.92 -0.03
C LEU A 56 -6.31 2.20 -0.81
N TYR A 57 -7.36 2.16 -1.63
CA TYR A 57 -7.79 3.34 -2.37
C TYR A 57 -8.32 4.44 -1.45
N ASN A 58 -9.05 4.08 -0.39
CA ASN A 58 -9.48 5.05 0.62
C ASN A 58 -8.28 5.72 1.31
N TYR A 59 -7.25 4.94 1.66
CA TYR A 59 -6.01 5.48 2.22
C TYR A 59 -5.34 6.46 1.27
N ILE A 60 -5.14 6.07 0.00
CA ILE A 60 -4.50 6.94 -1.00
C ILE A 60 -5.33 8.20 -1.24
N ASN A 61 -6.65 8.07 -1.36
CA ASN A 61 -7.53 9.21 -1.62
C ASN A 61 -7.63 10.14 -0.40
N GLY A 62 -7.65 9.61 0.82
CA GLY A 62 -7.62 10.40 2.05
C GLY A 62 -6.27 11.08 2.28
N THR A 63 -5.15 10.50 1.83
CA THR A 63 -3.83 11.17 1.87
C THR A 63 -3.69 12.32 0.85
N LYS A 64 -4.59 12.43 -0.13
CA LYS A 64 -4.54 13.50 -1.14
C LYS A 64 -5.10 14.83 -0.65
N GLU A 65 -5.64 14.91 0.56
CA GLU A 65 -6.21 16.15 1.11
C GLU A 65 -5.17 17.10 1.75
N ASP A 66 -3.88 16.76 1.74
CA ASP A 66 -2.81 17.64 2.25
C ASP A 66 -1.57 17.68 1.31
N LYS A 67 -1.77 17.93 0.02
CA LYS A 67 -0.69 18.45 -0.85
C LYS A 67 -0.95 19.92 -1.18
N GLY A 68 -0.85 20.73 -0.13
CA GLY A 68 -0.65 22.17 -0.26
C GLY A 68 0.78 22.48 -0.71
N VAL A 69 0.87 23.31 -1.75
CA VAL A 69 1.99 24.16 -2.17
C VAL A 69 3.08 23.51 -3.03
N GLU A 70 2.78 23.46 -4.34
CA GLU A 70 3.73 23.85 -5.38
C GLU A 70 4.32 25.23 -5.03
N ASN A 71 5.61 25.32 -4.75
CA ASN A 71 6.32 26.60 -4.83
C ASN A 71 7.11 26.61 -6.14
N ASP A 72 6.40 26.96 -7.21
CA ASP A 72 7.02 27.53 -8.41
C ASP A 72 7.68 28.84 -7.99
N ARG A 73 9.00 28.81 -7.82
CA ARG A 73 9.83 30.01 -7.93
C ARG A 73 10.92 29.73 -8.94
N SER A 74 10.56 29.99 -10.18
CA SER A 74 11.41 30.69 -11.13
C SER A 74 12.10 31.87 -10.42
N GLU A 75 13.42 31.83 -10.26
CA GLU A 75 14.21 33.06 -10.08
C GLU A 75 15.25 33.13 -11.20
N SER A 76 15.25 34.31 -11.82
CA SER A 76 15.87 34.69 -13.09
C SER A 76 17.38 34.88 -13.02
#